data_AF-A0A4Q5PXF9-F1
#
_entry.id   AF-A0A4Q5PXF9-F1
#
_cell.length_a   1.000
_cell.length_b   1.000
_cell.length_c   1.000
_cell.angle_alpha   90.00
_cell.angle_beta   90.00
_cell.angle_gamma   90.00
#
_symmetry.space_group_name_H-M   'P 1'
#
loop_
_entity.id
_entity.type
_entity.pdbx_description
1 polymer ?
#
loop_
_entity_poly.entity_id
_entity_poly.type
_entity_poly.pdbx_seq_one_letter_code
_entity_poly.pdbx_strand_id
1 'polypeptide(L)'
;MRLVTTRQFLAAAASIAALALVGPAQAQSPIVIKFSHVVAPNTPKGQGAEKFKELAEKYTAGKVKVEVYPNSQLYKDKEEVEALQLGAVQMLAPSLAKFGPLGVKEFEVFDLPYILPDKAALTRITTGTIGKSLLAKLEPKGIKGLAYWDNGFKIMTSNKPMHKVADFQGMKMRIQSSKVLEAQMRALGAIPQVLAFSEVYQAMQTGVVDGNE
;
A
#
# COMPACT_ATOMS: atom_id res chain seq x y z
N MET A 1 -73.94 -21.05 12.20
CA MET A 1 -72.91 -20.40 13.05
C MET A 1 -72.00 -21.49 13.60
N ARG A 2 -70.81 -21.69 13.02
CA ARG A 2 -69.86 -22.73 13.49
C ARG A 2 -69.07 -22.18 14.67
N LEU A 3 -69.19 -22.82 15.84
CA LEU A 3 -68.41 -22.49 17.03
C LEU A 3 -66.92 -22.83 16.78
N VAL A 4 -66.09 -21.80 16.76
CA VAL A 4 -64.64 -21.91 16.80
C VAL A 4 -64.26 -22.41 18.20
N THR A 5 -63.62 -23.57 18.28
CA THR A 5 -63.29 -24.21 19.56
C THR A 5 -62.02 -23.61 20.16
N THR A 6 -61.95 -23.55 21.49
CA THR A 6 -60.87 -22.94 22.30
C THR A 6 -59.46 -23.43 21.96
N ARG A 7 -59.32 -24.61 21.33
CA ARG A 7 -58.06 -25.16 20.83
C ARG A 7 -57.49 -24.41 19.62
N GLN A 8 -58.34 -23.78 18.80
CA GLN A 8 -57.92 -23.00 17.63
C GLN A 8 -57.31 -21.65 18.03
N PHE A 9 -57.74 -21.07 19.16
CA PHE A 9 -57.17 -19.84 19.70
C PHE A 9 -55.78 -20.03 20.31
N LEU A 10 -55.53 -21.17 20.98
CA LEU A 10 -54.21 -21.50 21.55
C LEU A 10 -53.15 -21.75 20.47
N ALA A 11 -53.52 -22.40 19.36
CA ALA A 11 -52.61 -22.62 18.24
C ALA A 11 -52.25 -21.32 17.49
N ALA A 12 -53.20 -20.38 17.38
CA ALA A 12 -52.96 -19.08 16.76
C ALA A 12 -52.05 -18.17 17.61
N ALA A 13 -52.21 -18.19 18.95
CA ALA A 13 -51.36 -17.41 19.87
C ALA A 13 -49.91 -17.91 19.91
N ALA A 14 -49.68 -19.23 19.85
CA ALA A 14 -48.34 -19.80 19.77
C ALA A 14 -47.62 -19.46 18.44
N SER A 15 -48.37 -19.30 17.35
CA SER A 15 -47.82 -18.96 16.04
C SER A 15 -47.35 -17.50 15.94
N ILE A 16 -48.02 -16.57 16.64
CA ILE A 16 -47.64 -15.16 16.69
C ILE A 16 -46.42 -14.94 17.61
N ALA A 17 -46.31 -15.70 18.70
CA ALA A 17 -45.14 -15.65 19.58
C ALA A 17 -43.85 -16.18 18.92
N ALA A 18 -43.96 -17.15 18.00
CA ALA A 18 -42.81 -17.68 17.26
C ALA A 18 -42.24 -16.68 16.22
N LEU A 19 -43.08 -15.79 15.68
CA LEU A 19 -42.66 -14.73 14.75
C LEU A 19 -41.97 -13.55 15.46
N ALA A 20 -42.21 -13.36 16.77
CA ALA A 20 -41.58 -12.31 17.56
C ALA A 20 -40.14 -12.65 18.00
N LEU A 21 -39.70 -13.91 17.85
CA LEU A 21 -38.33 -14.35 18.16
C LEU A 21 -37.36 -14.15 16.99
N VAL A 22 -37.83 -13.79 15.80
CA VAL A 22 -36.98 -13.39 14.67
C VAL A 22 -36.73 -11.89 14.80
N GLY A 23 -35.88 -11.51 15.77
CA GLY A 23 -35.35 -10.15 15.84
C GLY A 23 -34.65 -9.77 14.52
N PRO A 24 -34.59 -8.49 14.14
CA PRO A 24 -33.84 -8.07 12.96
C PRO A 24 -32.42 -8.62 13.09
N ALA A 25 -32.00 -9.42 12.12
CA ALA A 25 -30.62 -9.87 12.06
C ALA A 25 -29.74 -8.62 12.11
N GLN A 26 -29.03 -8.42 13.23
CA GLN A 26 -28.03 -7.37 13.33
C GLN A 26 -26.97 -7.68 12.28
N ALA A 27 -27.08 -7.03 11.13
CA ALA A 27 -26.03 -7.05 10.13
C ALA A 27 -24.79 -6.45 10.81
N GLN A 28 -23.82 -7.31 11.11
CA GLN A 28 -22.55 -6.90 11.70
C GLN A 28 -21.97 -5.80 10.81
N SER A 29 -21.62 -4.66 11.40
CA SER A 29 -20.98 -3.56 10.67
C SER A 29 -19.81 -4.11 9.86
N PRO A 30 -19.69 -3.74 8.58
CA PRO A 30 -18.65 -4.29 7.72
C PRO A 30 -17.27 -4.00 8.30
N ILE A 31 -16.35 -4.94 8.12
CA ILE A 31 -14.94 -4.73 8.42
C ILE A 31 -14.42 -3.74 7.37
N VAL A 32 -14.01 -2.55 7.82
CA VAL A 32 -13.47 -1.51 6.93
C VAL A 32 -11.96 -1.64 6.83
N ILE A 33 -11.46 -1.80 5.60
CA ILE A 33 -10.04 -1.72 5.29
C ILE A 33 -9.80 -0.39 4.58
N LYS A 34 -9.17 0.56 5.27
CA LYS A 34 -8.59 1.74 4.62
C LYS A 34 -7.29 1.32 3.95
N PHE A 35 -7.22 1.47 2.63
CA PHE A 35 -6.03 1.22 1.83
C PHE A 35 -5.47 2.55 1.33
N SER A 36 -4.40 3.04 1.96
CA SER A 36 -3.73 4.27 1.51
C SER A 36 -2.57 3.98 0.57
N HIS A 37 -2.43 4.78 -0.48
CA HIS A 37 -1.25 4.78 -1.33
C HIS A 37 -0.97 6.15 -1.95
N VAL A 38 0.29 6.38 -2.31
CA VAL A 38 0.78 7.72 -2.70
C VAL A 38 0.67 8.06 -4.19
N VAL A 39 0.37 7.08 -5.04
CA VAL A 39 0.32 7.24 -6.51
C VAL A 39 -1.07 7.56 -7.03
N ALA A 40 -1.15 7.98 -8.30
CA ALA A 40 -2.41 8.21 -9.00
C ALA A 40 -3.18 6.91 -9.29
N PRO A 41 -4.53 6.97 -9.45
CA PRO A 41 -5.35 5.79 -9.73
C PRO A 41 -4.93 5.03 -11.01
N ASN A 42 -4.54 5.74 -12.07
CA ASN A 42 -4.16 5.13 -13.35
C ASN A 42 -2.70 4.64 -13.40
N THR A 43 -2.24 4.03 -12.31
CA THR A 43 -0.90 3.41 -12.21
C THR A 43 -1.05 1.94 -11.84
N PRO A 44 -0.01 1.09 -12.00
CA PRO A 44 -0.11 -0.33 -11.63
C PRO A 44 -0.59 -0.54 -10.18
N LYS A 45 -0.04 0.24 -9.23
CA LYS A 45 -0.47 0.19 -7.82
C LYS A 45 -1.89 0.72 -7.60
N GLY A 46 -2.28 1.81 -8.28
CA GLY A 46 -3.64 2.33 -8.18
C GLY A 46 -4.69 1.34 -8.69
N GLN A 47 -4.46 0.76 -9.87
CA GLN A 47 -5.34 -0.27 -10.45
C GLN A 47 -5.34 -1.56 -9.60
N GLY A 48 -4.18 -1.95 -9.04
CA GLY A 48 -4.08 -3.07 -8.13
C GLY A 48 -4.90 -2.90 -6.85
N ALA A 49 -4.91 -1.70 -6.26
CA ALA A 49 -5.70 -1.39 -5.07
C ALA A 49 -7.21 -1.43 -5.36
N GLU A 50 -7.65 -0.88 -6.49
CA GLU A 50 -9.06 -0.97 -6.92
C GLU A 50 -9.47 -2.42 -7.21
N LYS A 51 -8.59 -3.21 -7.83
CA LYS A 51 -8.89 -4.63 -8.06
C LYS A 51 -8.96 -5.42 -6.74
N PHE A 52 -8.08 -5.11 -5.79
CA PHE A 52 -8.15 -5.70 -4.44
C PHE A 52 -9.48 -5.38 -3.77
N LYS A 53 -9.94 -4.12 -3.84
CA LYS A 53 -11.27 -3.72 -3.35
C LYS A 53 -12.38 -4.56 -3.96
N GLU A 54 -12.47 -4.62 -5.29
CA GLU A 54 -13.49 -5.39 -6.00
C GLU A 54 -13.52 -6.86 -5.53
N LEU A 55 -12.35 -7.49 -5.46
CA LEU A 55 -12.24 -8.91 -5.11
C LEU A 55 -12.51 -9.17 -3.63
N ALA A 56 -12.04 -8.30 -2.72
CA ALA A 56 -12.27 -8.44 -1.29
C ALA A 56 -13.75 -8.30 -0.95
N GLU A 57 -14.43 -7.28 -1.51
CA GLU A 57 -15.85 -7.07 -1.30
C GLU A 57 -16.67 -8.24 -1.88
N LYS A 58 -16.31 -8.72 -3.08
CA LYS A 58 -16.96 -9.87 -3.73
C LYS A 58 -16.78 -11.17 -2.93
N TYR A 59 -15.54 -11.52 -2.58
CA TYR A 59 -15.23 -12.80 -1.94
C TYR A 59 -15.68 -12.88 -0.48
N THR A 60 -15.95 -11.73 0.14
CA THR A 60 -16.49 -11.68 1.50
C THR A 60 -17.99 -11.43 1.54
N ALA A 61 -18.67 -11.42 0.39
CA ALA A 61 -20.09 -11.09 0.26
C ALA A 61 -20.45 -9.77 0.97
N GLY A 62 -19.59 -8.76 0.82
CA GLY A 62 -19.74 -7.43 1.42
C GLY A 62 -19.40 -7.32 2.91
N LYS A 63 -18.97 -8.41 3.57
CA LYS A 63 -18.54 -8.35 4.99
C LYS A 63 -17.27 -7.51 5.19
N VAL A 64 -16.41 -7.44 4.18
CA VAL A 64 -15.29 -6.50 4.12
C VAL A 64 -15.65 -5.39 3.13
N LYS A 65 -15.43 -4.14 3.53
CA LYS A 65 -15.52 -2.95 2.66
C LYS A 65 -14.13 -2.34 2.55
N VAL A 66 -13.68 -2.04 1.33
CA VAL A 66 -12.35 -1.45 1.11
C VAL A 66 -12.49 -0.01 0.66
N GLU A 67 -11.83 0.89 1.37
CA GLU A 67 -11.79 2.32 1.09
C GLU A 67 -10.38 2.65 0.58
N VAL A 68 -10.26 2.88 -0.73
CA VAL A 68 -8.98 3.20 -1.38
C VAL A 68 -8.76 4.71 -1.34
N TYR A 69 -7.60 5.12 -0.83
CA TYR A 69 -7.18 6.51 -0.72
C TYR A 69 -5.91 6.74 -1.56
N PRO A 70 -6.05 7.11 -2.84
CA PRO A 70 -4.93 7.36 -3.74
C PRO A 70 -4.29 8.73 -3.47
N ASN A 71 -3.24 9.07 -4.24
CA ASN A 71 -2.61 10.40 -4.25
C ASN A 71 -2.19 10.93 -2.87
N SER A 72 -1.87 10.04 -1.93
CA SER A 72 -1.56 10.44 -0.55
C SER A 72 -2.68 11.23 0.15
N GLN A 73 -3.94 11.01 -0.26
CA GLN A 73 -5.10 11.71 0.31
C GLN A 73 -5.31 11.41 1.80
N LEU A 74 -4.88 10.23 2.26
CA LEU A 74 -4.98 9.83 3.66
C LEU A 74 -3.63 9.94 4.39
N TYR A 75 -2.58 9.29 3.89
CA TYR A 75 -1.22 9.36 4.44
C TYR A 75 -0.18 9.50 3.33
N LYS A 76 0.92 10.23 3.61
CA LYS A 76 2.08 10.38 2.74
C LYS A 76 3.23 9.46 3.20
N ASP A 77 4.31 9.48 2.43
CA ASP A 77 5.50 8.62 2.61
C ASP A 77 6.11 8.62 4.02
N LYS A 78 6.03 9.73 4.77
CA LYS A 78 6.73 9.87 6.06
C LYS A 78 5.95 9.25 7.21
N GLU A 79 4.63 9.28 7.13
CA GLU A 79 3.72 8.92 8.21
C GLU A 79 2.91 7.64 7.95
N GLU A 80 2.85 7.16 6.70
CA GLU A 80 2.00 6.01 6.33
C GLU A 80 2.31 4.76 7.18
N VAL A 81 3.58 4.41 7.34
CA VAL A 81 4.00 3.19 8.07
C VAL A 81 3.67 3.29 9.55
N GLU A 82 3.86 4.45 10.17
CA GLU A 82 3.49 4.68 11.57
C GLU A 82 1.97 4.60 11.75
N ALA A 83 1.20 5.20 10.84
CA ALA A 83 -0.26 5.10 10.84
C ALA A 83 -0.75 3.65 10.74
N LEU A 84 -0.05 2.80 9.98
CA LEU A 84 -0.35 1.36 9.92
C LEU A 84 -0.07 0.67 11.26
N GLN A 85 1.06 0.97 11.90
CA GLN A 85 1.40 0.39 13.21
C GLN A 85 0.39 0.80 14.31
N LEU A 86 -0.12 2.03 14.24
CA LEU A 86 -1.16 2.55 15.14
C LEU A 86 -2.57 2.04 14.79
N GLY A 87 -2.75 1.32 13.68
CA GLY A 87 -4.05 0.83 13.22
C GLY A 87 -4.98 1.93 12.66
N ALA A 88 -4.46 3.13 12.39
CA ALA A 88 -5.23 4.24 11.82
C ALA A 88 -5.55 4.01 10.32
N VAL A 89 -4.74 3.19 9.64
CA VAL A 89 -4.95 2.61 8.31
C VAL A 89 -4.70 1.11 8.36
N GLN A 90 -5.43 0.32 7.57
CA GLN A 90 -5.37 -1.15 7.64
C GLN A 90 -4.46 -1.76 6.57
N MET A 91 -4.23 -1.05 5.46
CA MET A 91 -3.42 -1.55 4.36
C MET A 91 -2.64 -0.42 3.67
N LEU A 92 -1.39 -0.74 3.31
CA LEU A 92 -0.51 0.10 2.52
C LEU A 92 0.15 -0.75 1.42
N ALA A 93 0.72 -0.07 0.43
CA ALA A 93 1.64 -0.66 -0.55
C ALA A 93 2.86 0.28 -0.75
N PRO A 94 3.74 0.37 0.26
CA PRO A 94 4.92 1.24 0.20
C PRO A 94 5.99 0.67 -0.74
N SER A 95 6.87 1.54 -1.21
CA SER A 95 8.11 1.11 -1.86
C SER A 95 9.02 0.42 -0.84
N LEU A 96 9.77 -0.58 -1.29
CA LEU A 96 10.68 -1.35 -0.42
C LEU A 96 11.75 -0.46 0.23
N ALA A 97 12.18 0.60 -0.47
CA ALA A 97 13.10 1.63 0.01
C ALA A 97 12.67 2.26 1.35
N LYS A 98 11.37 2.27 1.67
CA LYS A 98 10.82 2.97 2.83
C LYS A 98 10.88 2.16 4.13
N PHE A 99 11.32 0.90 4.10
CA PHE A 99 11.45 0.08 5.31
C PHE A 99 12.77 0.27 6.06
N GLY A 100 13.76 0.94 5.46
CA GLY A 100 15.02 1.30 6.12
C GLY A 100 14.81 2.11 7.42
N PRO A 101 14.02 3.21 7.39
CA PRO A 101 13.67 3.98 8.58
C PRO A 101 12.92 3.20 9.67
N LEU A 102 12.18 2.14 9.33
CA LEU A 102 11.54 1.22 10.27
C LEU A 102 12.56 0.29 10.98
N GLY A 103 13.83 0.33 10.55
CA GLY A 103 14.90 -0.52 11.05
C GLY A 103 14.95 -1.89 10.38
N VAL A 104 14.32 -2.06 9.22
CA VAL A 104 14.39 -3.30 8.40
C VAL A 104 15.21 -3.02 7.14
N LYS A 105 16.49 -2.72 7.37
CA LYS A 105 17.43 -2.25 6.33
C LYS A 105 17.71 -3.28 5.24
N GLU A 106 17.42 -4.56 5.48
CA GLU A 106 17.60 -5.61 4.49
C GLU A 106 16.76 -5.39 3.22
N PHE A 107 15.68 -4.62 3.29
CA PHE A 107 14.93 -4.20 2.10
C PHE A 107 15.71 -3.22 1.20
N GLU A 108 16.73 -2.53 1.72
CA GLU A 108 17.57 -1.64 0.91
C GLU A 108 18.42 -2.42 -0.12
N VAL A 109 18.46 -3.77 -0.05
CA VAL A 109 19.06 -4.61 -1.10
C VAL A 109 18.42 -4.36 -2.48
N PHE A 110 17.13 -4.01 -2.51
CA PHE A 110 16.41 -3.70 -3.76
C PHE A 110 16.79 -2.33 -4.34
N ASP A 111 17.43 -1.48 -3.56
CA ASP A 111 17.91 -0.17 -3.99
C ASP A 111 19.33 -0.21 -4.54
N LEU A 112 20.05 -1.35 -4.41
CA LEU A 112 21.40 -1.49 -4.94
C LEU A 112 21.37 -1.41 -6.48
N PRO A 113 22.13 -0.47 -7.08
CA PRO A 113 22.08 -0.25 -8.51
C PRO A 113 22.59 -1.48 -9.27
N TYR A 114 21.85 -1.89 -10.31
CA TYR A 114 22.18 -2.99 -11.22
C TYR A 114 22.29 -4.40 -10.59
N ILE A 115 21.88 -4.60 -9.33
CA ILE A 115 21.92 -5.93 -8.70
C ILE A 115 20.92 -6.93 -9.33
N LEU A 116 19.82 -6.41 -9.88
CA LEU A 116 18.78 -7.19 -10.54
C LEU A 116 18.94 -7.05 -12.07
N PRO A 117 19.28 -8.13 -12.79
CA PRO A 117 19.53 -8.05 -14.23
C PRO A 117 18.26 -7.90 -15.08
N ASP A 118 17.13 -8.45 -14.60
CA ASP A 118 15.87 -8.47 -15.34
C ASP A 118 14.66 -8.73 -14.42
N LYS A 119 13.46 -8.64 -15.00
CA LYS A 119 12.20 -8.92 -14.29
C LYS A 119 12.09 -10.37 -13.82
N ALA A 120 12.64 -11.33 -14.55
CA ALA A 120 12.57 -12.74 -14.16
C ALA A 120 13.38 -13.02 -12.89
N ALA A 121 14.55 -12.39 -12.73
CA ALA A 121 15.34 -12.43 -11.51
C ALA A 121 14.58 -11.80 -10.34
N LEU A 122 13.97 -10.62 -10.55
CA LEU A 122 13.12 -9.97 -9.54
C LEU A 122 11.96 -10.88 -9.11
N THR A 123 11.25 -11.51 -10.07
CA THR A 123 10.15 -12.44 -9.78
C THR A 123 10.63 -13.65 -8.98
N ARG A 124 11.75 -14.29 -9.37
CA ARG A 124 12.31 -15.43 -8.61
C ARG A 124 12.63 -15.06 -7.16
N ILE A 125 13.19 -13.87 -6.94
CA ILE A 125 13.55 -13.40 -5.58
C ILE A 125 12.31 -13.11 -4.75
N THR A 126 11.37 -12.33 -5.29
CA THR A 126 10.18 -11.85 -4.57
C THR A 126 9.16 -12.96 -4.30
N THR A 127 9.08 -13.98 -5.15
CA THR A 127 8.21 -15.16 -4.95
C THR A 127 8.89 -16.32 -4.20
N GLY A 128 10.22 -16.29 -4.13
CA GLY A 128 11.04 -17.32 -3.49
C GLY A 128 11.20 -17.15 -1.97
N THR A 129 12.14 -17.93 -1.41
CA THR A 129 12.44 -17.93 0.03
C THR A 129 13.00 -16.60 0.52
N ILE A 130 13.79 -15.90 -0.31
CA ILE A 130 14.36 -14.59 0.03
C ILE A 130 13.24 -13.57 0.26
N GLY A 131 12.33 -13.38 -0.71
CA GLY A 131 11.20 -12.45 -0.56
C GLY A 131 10.34 -12.78 0.65
N LYS A 132 9.98 -14.05 0.84
CA LYS A 132 9.21 -14.48 2.02
C LYS A 132 9.93 -14.16 3.34
N SER A 133 11.25 -14.38 3.40
CA SER A 133 12.06 -14.08 4.59
C SER A 133 12.13 -12.58 4.88
N LEU A 134 12.17 -11.73 3.85
CA LEU A 134 12.16 -10.28 4.01
C LEU A 134 10.80 -9.78 4.50
N LEU A 135 9.69 -10.27 3.94
CA LEU A 135 8.35 -9.93 4.45
C LEU A 135 8.16 -10.34 5.92
N ALA A 136 8.71 -11.49 6.33
CA ALA A 136 8.64 -11.95 7.71
C ALA A 136 9.38 -11.02 8.70
N LYS A 137 10.40 -10.27 8.26
CA LYS A 137 11.10 -9.29 9.11
C LYS A 137 10.23 -8.08 9.49
N LEU A 138 9.09 -7.89 8.85
CA LEU A 138 8.13 -6.86 9.21
C LEU A 138 7.29 -7.25 10.44
N GLU A 139 7.15 -8.55 10.75
CA GLU A 139 6.28 -9.02 11.83
C GLU A 139 6.69 -8.51 13.22
N PRO A 140 7.99 -8.53 13.62
CA PRO A 140 8.42 -7.93 14.88
C PRO A 140 8.21 -6.41 14.95
N LYS A 141 7.90 -5.76 13.82
CA LYS A 141 7.55 -4.34 13.74
C LYS A 141 6.03 -4.11 13.78
N GLY A 142 5.24 -5.15 14.03
CA GLY A 142 3.78 -5.07 14.05
C GLY A 142 3.14 -5.01 12.67
N ILE A 143 3.87 -5.39 11.61
CA ILE A 143 3.39 -5.30 10.22
C ILE A 143 3.41 -6.68 9.58
N LYS A 144 2.28 -7.11 9.01
CA LYS A 144 2.22 -8.35 8.23
C LYS A 144 2.52 -8.06 6.75
N GLY A 145 3.66 -8.55 6.26
CA GLY A 145 3.96 -8.52 4.83
C GLY A 145 3.10 -9.53 4.05
N LEU A 146 2.29 -9.04 3.10
CA LEU A 146 1.34 -9.88 2.35
C LEU A 146 1.86 -10.32 0.98
N ALA A 147 2.42 -9.38 0.20
CA ALA A 147 2.83 -9.62 -1.17
C ALA A 147 3.82 -8.54 -1.66
N TYR A 148 4.51 -8.85 -2.76
CA TYR A 148 5.25 -7.87 -3.55
C TYR A 148 4.44 -7.47 -4.79
N TRP A 149 4.38 -6.18 -5.08
CA TRP A 149 3.75 -5.64 -6.30
C TRP A 149 4.83 -5.04 -7.20
N ASP A 150 4.80 -5.37 -8.49
CA ASP A 150 5.72 -4.81 -9.48
C ASP A 150 5.24 -3.42 -9.94
N ASN A 151 6.19 -2.56 -10.27
CA ASN A 151 5.98 -1.26 -10.89
C ASN A 151 6.87 -1.15 -12.13
N GLY A 152 8.17 -1.36 -11.97
CA GLY A 152 9.17 -1.33 -13.03
C GLY A 152 10.56 -0.98 -12.50
N PHE A 153 11.55 -1.01 -13.39
CA PHE A 153 12.89 -0.52 -13.10
C PHE A 153 12.93 1.00 -13.16
N LYS A 154 13.67 1.62 -12.24
CA LYS A 154 13.84 3.08 -12.15
C LYS A 154 14.63 3.62 -13.34
N ILE A 155 14.31 4.84 -13.74
CA ILE A 155 15.02 5.57 -14.79
C ILE A 155 15.26 6.98 -14.27
N MET A 156 16.51 7.43 -14.38
CA MET A 156 16.90 8.79 -14.01
C MET A 156 16.24 9.80 -14.95
N THR A 157 15.60 10.82 -14.38
CA THR A 157 14.99 11.92 -15.13
C THR A 157 15.37 13.27 -14.52
N SER A 158 15.33 14.32 -15.34
CA SER A 158 15.75 15.66 -14.93
C SER A 158 15.17 16.74 -15.84
N ASN A 159 15.23 17.98 -15.36
CA ASN A 159 14.88 19.19 -16.12
C ASN A 159 15.95 19.59 -17.17
N LYS A 160 17.07 18.87 -17.21
CA LYS A 160 18.19 19.09 -18.13
C LYS A 160 18.57 17.76 -18.80
N PRO A 161 19.12 17.75 -20.02
CA PRO A 161 19.62 16.51 -20.63
C PRO A 161 20.70 15.84 -19.78
N MET A 162 20.65 14.51 -19.68
CA MET A 162 21.68 13.68 -19.02
C MET A 162 22.11 12.57 -19.98
N HIS A 163 23.39 12.52 -20.32
CA HIS A 163 23.97 11.56 -21.26
C HIS A 163 25.16 10.79 -20.68
N LYS A 164 25.87 11.37 -19.71
CA LYS A 164 27.05 10.78 -19.07
C LYS A 164 27.03 11.02 -17.57
N VAL A 165 27.80 10.23 -16.83
CA VAL A 165 27.88 10.30 -15.35
C VAL A 165 28.26 11.71 -14.85
N ALA A 166 29.14 12.41 -15.56
CA ALA A 166 29.55 13.76 -15.17
C ALA A 166 28.40 14.79 -15.17
N ASP A 167 27.29 14.51 -15.87
CA ASP A 167 26.14 15.42 -15.92
C ASP A 167 25.40 15.48 -14.57
N PHE A 168 25.58 14.48 -13.70
CA PHE A 168 25.00 14.44 -12.35
C PHE A 168 25.69 15.40 -11.35
N GLN A 169 26.89 15.88 -11.67
CA GLN A 169 27.73 16.64 -10.74
C GLN A 169 26.99 17.88 -10.22
N GLY A 170 26.77 17.94 -8.90
CA GLY A 170 26.09 19.06 -8.24
C GLY A 170 24.58 19.14 -8.47
N MET A 171 23.97 18.20 -9.22
CA MET A 171 22.52 18.16 -9.40
C MET A 171 21.81 17.80 -8.09
N LYS A 172 20.74 18.51 -7.75
CA LYS A 172 19.86 18.15 -6.65
C LYS A 172 18.90 17.05 -7.10
N MET A 173 19.13 15.82 -6.69
CA MET A 173 18.33 14.66 -7.12
C MET A 173 17.38 14.23 -6.01
N ARG A 174 16.08 14.24 -6.29
CA ARG A 174 15.08 13.70 -5.36
C ARG A 174 15.26 12.19 -5.24
N ILE A 175 15.26 11.69 -4.01
CA ILE A 175 15.24 10.26 -3.69
C ILE A 175 14.13 9.91 -2.70
N GLN A 176 13.83 8.62 -2.61
CA GLN A 176 13.05 8.06 -1.50
C GLN A 176 13.93 7.97 -0.24
N SER A 177 13.33 7.69 0.92
CA SER A 177 14.04 7.58 2.21
C SER A 177 14.84 6.28 2.33
N SER A 178 15.93 6.16 1.58
CA SER A 178 16.84 5.01 1.56
C SER A 178 18.29 5.47 1.59
N LYS A 179 19.09 4.81 2.42
CA LYS A 179 20.52 5.13 2.56
C LYS A 179 21.34 4.65 1.37
N VAL A 180 20.88 3.59 0.70
CA VAL A 180 21.50 3.13 -0.55
C VAL A 180 21.27 4.13 -1.68
N LEU A 181 20.07 4.72 -1.78
CA LEU A 181 19.81 5.77 -2.78
C LEU A 181 20.60 7.05 -2.49
N GLU A 182 20.74 7.40 -1.21
CA GLU A 182 21.60 8.51 -0.81
C GLU A 182 23.05 8.28 -1.25
N ALA A 183 23.60 7.09 -0.99
CA ALA A 183 24.95 6.70 -1.40
C ALA A 183 25.10 6.66 -2.93
N GLN A 184 24.10 6.13 -3.64
CA GLN A 184 24.08 6.08 -5.11
C GLN A 184 24.21 7.49 -5.71
N MET A 185 23.41 8.45 -5.25
CA MET A 185 23.48 9.82 -5.77
C MET A 185 24.80 10.51 -5.43
N ARG A 186 25.31 10.32 -4.21
CA ARG A 186 26.63 10.86 -3.82
C ARG A 186 27.76 10.27 -4.65
N ALA A 187 27.70 8.98 -4.97
CA ALA A 187 28.68 8.32 -5.84
C ALA A 187 28.65 8.86 -7.29
N LEU A 188 27.50 9.38 -7.74
CA LEU A 188 27.36 10.08 -9.02
C LEU A 188 27.76 11.57 -8.95
N GLY A 189 28.18 12.08 -7.77
CA GLY A 189 28.49 13.49 -7.57
C GLY A 189 27.26 14.40 -7.43
N ALA A 190 26.06 13.82 -7.36
CA ALA A 190 24.81 14.52 -7.13
C ALA A 190 24.56 14.79 -5.63
N ILE A 191 23.62 15.69 -5.37
CA ILE A 191 23.16 16.08 -4.03
C ILE A 191 21.78 15.45 -3.79
N PRO A 192 21.68 14.32 -3.04
CA PRO A 192 20.40 13.68 -2.78
C PRO A 192 19.49 14.55 -1.91
N GLN A 193 18.19 14.58 -2.23
CA GLN A 193 17.14 15.26 -1.48
C GLN A 193 16.00 14.28 -1.18
N VAL A 194 15.77 13.97 0.10
CA VAL A 194 14.67 13.08 0.51
C VAL A 194 13.37 13.88 0.54
N LEU A 195 12.46 13.60 -0.38
CA LEU A 195 11.14 14.23 -0.48
C LEU A 195 10.04 13.17 -0.62
N ALA A 196 8.87 13.43 -0.05
CA ALA A 196 7.70 12.56 -0.23
C ALA A 196 7.26 12.56 -1.70
N PHE A 197 6.71 11.44 -2.18
CA PHE A 197 6.31 11.31 -3.58
C PHE A 197 5.32 12.40 -4.02
N SER A 198 4.40 12.81 -3.14
CA SER A 198 3.44 13.91 -3.39
C SER A 198 4.10 15.28 -3.63
N GLU A 199 5.35 15.47 -3.20
CA GLU A 199 6.07 16.75 -3.28
C GLU A 199 6.92 16.85 -4.56
N VAL A 200 7.15 15.72 -5.25
CA VAL A 200 8.12 15.63 -6.35
C VAL A 200 7.76 16.55 -7.51
N TYR A 201 6.49 16.57 -7.93
CA TYR A 201 6.06 17.40 -9.06
C TYR A 201 6.34 18.89 -8.80
N GLN A 202 5.93 19.39 -7.63
CA GLN A 202 6.14 20.79 -7.27
C GLN A 202 7.62 21.10 -7.08
N ALA A 203 8.40 20.18 -6.50
CA ALA A 203 9.82 20.36 -6.29
C ALA A 203 10.61 20.41 -7.62
N MET A 204 10.21 19.60 -8.61
CA MET A 204 10.72 19.65 -9.97
C MET A 204 10.32 20.96 -10.68
N GLN A 205 9.05 21.38 -10.54
CA GLN A 205 8.53 22.59 -11.18
C GLN A 205 9.20 23.87 -10.67
N THR A 206 9.52 23.92 -9.38
CA THR A 206 10.13 25.10 -8.73
C THR A 206 11.65 25.08 -8.69
N GLY A 207 12.29 24.01 -9.17
CA GLY A 207 13.75 23.86 -9.13
C GLY A 207 14.34 23.61 -7.74
N VAL A 208 13.51 23.21 -6.78
CA VAL A 208 13.99 22.68 -5.49
C VAL A 208 14.85 21.44 -5.74
N VAL A 209 14.46 20.61 -6.71
CA VAL A 209 15.27 19.51 -7.25
C VAL A 209 15.40 19.66 -8.76
N ASP A 210 16.52 19.16 -9.30
CA ASP A 210 16.83 19.17 -10.72
C ASP A 210 16.36 17.88 -11.42
N GLY A 211 16.17 16.80 -10.67
CA GLY A 211 15.80 15.48 -11.18
C GLY A 211 15.32 14.49 -10.12
N ASN A 212 14.93 13.30 -10.58
CA ASN A 212 14.43 12.19 -9.77
C ASN A 212 14.68 10.84 -10.49
N GLU A 213 14.23 9.73 -9.88
CA GLU A 213 14.36 8.35 -10.37
C GLU A 213 13.17 7.46 -9.98
#